data_AF-A0A538QDP2-F1
#
_entry.id   AF-A0A538QDP2-F1
#
_cell.length_a   1.000
_cell.length_b   1.000
_cell.length_c   1.000
_cell.angle_alpha   90.00
_cell.angle_beta   90.00
_cell.angle_gamma   90.00
#
_symmetry.space_group_name_H-M   'P 1'
#
loop_
_entity.id
_entity.type
_entity.pdbx_description
1 polymer ?
#
loop_
_entity_poly.entity_id
_entity_poly.type
_entity_poly.pdbx_seq_one_letter_code
_entity_poly.pdbx_strand_id
1 'polypeptide(L)'
;MATPPSISDDKPRWLTHTEAADLVGVSYNTIAYWARRGLLQPQKERRTLSNGTVREVLVFDSDAVMKLARRRNANGVNDVDETAASAFEMFEAGRSIREVVIKLRKAPERIEALHEQWLSCGGSELVLNAVARRELADLVGSFDGVADLVQRVAEMANRLAEMANRSATAEASNKPSER
;
A
#
# COMPACT_ATOMS: atom_id res chain seq x y z
N MET A 1 58.94 0.34 14.08
CA MET A 1 57.82 -0.60 13.90
C MET A 1 56.62 -0.02 14.63
N ALA A 2 55.58 0.40 13.91
CA ALA A 2 54.38 1.00 14.49
C ALA A 2 53.38 -0.11 14.85
N THR A 3 52.99 -0.15 16.13
CA THR A 3 51.95 -1.05 16.64
C THR A 3 50.59 -0.58 16.13
N PRO A 4 49.79 -1.42 15.45
CA PRO A 4 48.43 -1.04 15.08
C PRO A 4 47.57 -0.88 16.34
N PRO A 5 46.69 0.14 16.43
CA PRO A 5 45.78 0.29 17.55
C PRO A 5 44.80 -0.89 17.57
N SER A 6 44.81 -1.59 18.71
CA SER A 6 43.91 -2.71 19.03
C SER A 6 42.46 -2.27 18.91
N ILE A 7 41.76 -2.79 17.91
CA ILE A 7 40.30 -2.84 17.88
C ILE A 7 39.88 -3.81 19.01
N SER A 8 38.74 -3.53 19.64
CA SER A 8 38.05 -4.33 20.67
C SER A 8 38.32 -3.96 22.13
N ASP A 9 37.82 -2.79 22.54
CA ASP A 9 37.31 -2.61 23.90
C ASP A 9 35.77 -2.77 23.82
N ASP A 10 35.33 -4.03 23.74
CA ASP A 10 33.92 -4.46 23.59
C ASP A 10 33.18 -4.35 24.93
N LYS A 11 33.18 -3.13 25.51
CA LYS A 11 32.34 -2.83 26.67
C LYS A 11 30.96 -2.44 26.14
N PRO A 12 29.87 -3.00 26.71
CA PRO A 12 28.52 -2.56 26.35
C PRO A 12 28.45 -1.06 26.60
N ARG A 13 28.35 -0.30 25.51
CA ARG A 13 28.30 1.15 25.57
C ARG A 13 26.91 1.50 26.09
N TRP A 14 26.83 1.86 27.36
CA TRP A 14 25.60 2.37 27.95
C TRP A 14 25.27 3.72 27.32
N LEU A 15 24.12 3.79 26.63
CA LEU A 15 23.67 4.96 25.91
C LEU A 15 22.59 5.68 26.69
N THR A 16 22.68 6.99 26.78
CA THR A 16 21.54 7.82 27.21
C THR A 16 20.42 7.75 26.17
N HIS A 17 19.23 8.25 26.52
CA HIS A 17 18.09 8.32 25.59
C HIS A 17 18.44 9.03 24.27
N THR A 18 19.17 10.15 24.33
CA THR A 18 19.55 10.93 23.15
C THR A 18 20.56 10.17 22.30
N GLU A 19 21.61 9.61 22.91
CA GLU A 19 22.59 8.81 22.19
C GLU A 19 21.97 7.55 21.56
N ALA A 20 21.03 6.90 22.24
CA ALA A 20 20.28 5.77 21.70
C ALA A 20 19.39 6.19 20.52
N ALA A 21 18.73 7.35 20.62
CA ALA A 21 17.91 7.90 19.55
C ALA A 21 18.74 8.22 18.30
N ASP A 22 19.89 8.87 18.50
CA ASP A 22 20.84 9.21 17.43
C ASP A 22 21.42 7.95 16.78
N LEU A 23 21.76 6.92 17.57
CA LEU A 23 22.32 5.67 17.07
C LEU A 23 21.38 4.95 16.09
N VAL A 24 20.07 4.95 16.36
CA VAL A 24 19.08 4.22 15.53
C VAL A 24 18.26 5.11 14.60
N GLY A 25 18.51 6.42 14.59
CA GLY A 25 17.80 7.38 13.74
C GLY A 25 16.31 7.49 14.08
N VAL A 26 15.95 7.52 15.36
CA VAL A 26 14.56 7.71 15.82
C VAL A 26 14.44 8.89 16.75
N SER A 27 13.21 9.32 17.05
CA SER A 27 13.00 10.39 18.04
C SER A 27 13.23 9.92 19.47
N TYR A 28 13.66 10.84 20.35
CA TYR A 28 13.75 10.60 21.80
C TYR A 28 12.48 9.95 22.38
N ASN A 29 11.30 10.44 21.97
CA ASN A 29 10.01 9.93 22.42
C ASN A 29 9.79 8.46 22.05
N THR A 30 10.37 8.00 20.95
CA THR A 30 10.31 6.60 20.52
C THR A 30 11.10 5.71 21.46
N ILE A 31 12.32 6.11 21.85
CA ILE A 31 13.12 5.38 22.84
C ILE A 31 12.41 5.34 24.20
N ALA A 32 11.89 6.48 24.65
CA ALA A 32 11.10 6.56 25.89
C ALA A 32 9.83 5.70 25.84
N TYR A 33 9.18 5.60 24.68
CA TYR A 33 8.04 4.70 24.47
C TYR A 33 8.44 3.23 24.58
N TRP A 34 9.55 2.82 23.96
CA TRP A 34 10.06 1.44 24.06
C TRP A 34 10.41 1.06 25.50
N ALA A 35 11.03 1.97 26.25
CA ALA A 35 11.33 1.77 27.66
C ALA A 35 10.04 1.59 28.49
N ARG A 36 9.04 2.47 28.30
CA ARG A 36 7.74 2.38 29.01
C ARG A 36 6.97 1.10 28.71
N ARG A 37 7.13 0.54 27.51
CA ARG A 37 6.53 -0.73 27.09
C ARG A 37 7.31 -1.97 27.53
N GLY A 38 8.44 -1.79 28.21
CA GLY A 38 9.32 -2.88 28.64
C GLY A 38 10.08 -3.56 27.49
N LEU A 39 10.11 -2.94 26.30
CA LEU A 39 10.87 -3.44 25.14
C LEU A 39 12.37 -3.17 25.28
N LEU A 40 12.71 -2.09 25.99
CA LEU A 40 14.07 -1.81 26.45
C LEU A 40 14.08 -1.83 27.97
N GLN A 41 15.14 -2.38 28.54
CA GLN A 41 15.36 -2.41 29.99
C GLN A 41 16.34 -1.28 30.36
N PRO A 42 15.85 -0.11 30.81
CA PRO A 42 16.73 0.97 31.24
C PRO A 42 17.44 0.59 32.54
N GLN A 43 18.72 0.93 32.63
CA GLN A 43 19.48 0.89 33.87
C GLN A 43 19.73 2.30 34.40
N LYS A 44 19.83 2.45 35.72
CA LYS A 44 20.19 3.73 36.35
C LYS A 44 21.70 3.78 36.51
N GLU A 45 22.34 4.75 35.89
CA GLU A 45 23.78 4.99 36.01
C GLU A 45 24.03 6.40 36.56
N ARG A 46 24.99 6.52 37.49
CA ARG A 46 25.43 7.82 38.00
C ARG A 46 26.46 8.40 37.05
N ARG A 47 26.15 9.54 36.43
CA ARG A 47 27.09 10.26 35.55
C ARG A 47 27.37 11.65 36.10
N THR A 48 28.63 12.05 35.99
CA THR A 48 29.06 13.42 36.25
C THR A 48 28.80 14.24 34.99
N LEU A 49 27.93 15.24 35.11
CA LEU A 49 27.65 16.19 34.05
C LEU A 49 28.85 17.14 33.85
N SER A 50 28.88 17.85 32.73
CA SER A 50 29.93 18.82 32.40
C SER A 50 30.10 19.95 33.44
N ASN A 51 29.06 20.22 34.23
CA ASN A 51 29.06 21.18 35.33
C ASN A 51 29.55 20.59 36.67
N GLY A 52 30.09 19.37 36.68
CA GLY A 52 30.57 18.67 37.89
C GLY A 52 29.47 18.07 38.76
N THR A 53 28.19 18.23 38.41
CA THR A 53 27.08 17.64 39.17
C THR A 53 26.91 16.16 38.84
N VAL A 54 26.85 15.30 39.85
CA VAL A 54 26.51 13.88 39.69
C VAL A 54 24.99 13.74 39.65
N ARG A 55 24.45 13.15 38.59
CA ARG A 55 23.03 12.80 38.48
C ARG A 55 22.85 11.35 38.07
N GLU A 56 21.74 10.77 38.52
CA GLU A 56 21.28 9.47 38.03
C GLU A 56 20.58 9.67 36.68
N VAL A 57 21.08 8.97 35.67
CA VAL A 57 20.57 9.00 34.30
C VAL A 57 20.16 7.60 33.90
N LEU A 58 19.06 7.49 33.15
CA LEU A 58 18.65 6.24 32.54
C LEU A 58 19.49 5.96 31.30
N VAL A 59 20.13 4.81 31.29
CA VAL A 59 20.97 4.33 30.21
C VAL A 59 20.46 3.00 29.65
N PHE A 60 20.79 2.74 28.39
CA PHE A 60 20.36 1.57 27.64
C PHE A 60 21.56 0.84 27.07
N ASP A 61 21.43 -0.48 26.99
CA ASP A 61 22.40 -1.29 26.28
C ASP A 61 22.29 -1.01 24.77
N SER A 62 23.41 -0.61 24.16
CA SER A 62 23.53 -0.35 22.73
C SER A 62 23.06 -1.52 21.87
N ASP A 63 23.40 -2.76 22.26
CA ASP A 63 23.05 -3.95 21.48
C ASP A 63 21.55 -4.24 21.53
N ALA A 64 20.93 -4.04 22.70
CA ALA A 64 19.49 -4.17 22.86
C ALA A 64 18.74 -3.13 22.01
N VAL A 65 19.21 -1.88 22.00
CA VAL A 65 18.66 -0.79 21.19
C VAL A 65 18.77 -1.11 19.70
N MET A 66 19.95 -1.54 19.24
CA MET A 66 20.19 -1.92 17.83
C MET A 66 19.36 -3.12 17.39
N LYS A 67 19.25 -4.16 18.24
CA LYS A 67 18.44 -5.35 17.97
C LYS A 67 16.97 -4.99 17.80
N LEU A 68 16.44 -4.09 18.65
CA LEU A 68 15.05 -3.65 18.58
C LEU A 68 14.79 -2.79 17.32
N ALA A 69 15.73 -1.89 16.98
CA ALA A 69 15.62 -1.09 15.76
C ALA A 69 15.65 -1.95 14.50
N ARG A 70 16.53 -2.96 14.44
CA ARG A 70 16.56 -3.93 13.33
C ARG A 70 15.24 -4.68 13.19
N ARG A 71 14.67 -5.16 14.31
CA ARG A 71 13.35 -5.82 14.31
C ARG A 71 12.24 -4.88 13.83
N ARG A 72 12.26 -3.61 14.25
CA ARG A 72 11.29 -2.62 13.79
C ARG A 72 11.40 -2.39 12.29
N ASN A 73 12.61 -2.23 11.76
CA ASN A 73 12.80 -1.96 10.34
C ASN A 73 12.41 -3.18 9.49
N ALA A 74 12.70 -4.40 9.94
CA ALA A 74 12.20 -5.62 9.31
C ALA A 74 10.66 -5.67 9.31
N ASN A 75 10.01 -5.33 10.42
CA ASN A 75 8.55 -5.30 10.51
C ASN A 75 7.92 -4.11 9.75
N GLY A 76 8.65 -3.00 9.59
CA GLY A 76 8.18 -1.82 8.87
C GLY A 76 8.13 -2.02 7.36
N VAL A 77 9.02 -2.86 6.82
CA VAL A 77 8.94 -3.34 5.43
C VAL A 77 7.70 -4.22 5.26
N ASN A 78 7.44 -5.12 6.22
CA ASN A 78 6.23 -5.93 6.21
C ASN A 78 4.95 -5.08 6.33
N ASP A 79 4.92 -3.98 7.10
CA ASP A 79 3.72 -3.13 7.22
C ASP A 79 3.34 -2.47 5.88
N VAL A 80 4.32 -2.11 5.04
CA VAL A 80 4.05 -1.52 3.72
C VAL A 80 3.47 -2.57 2.78
N ASP A 81 4.06 -3.76 2.76
CA ASP A 81 3.62 -4.86 1.89
C ASP A 81 2.27 -5.44 2.35
N GLU A 82 2.06 -5.59 3.66
CA GLU A 82 0.78 -6.01 4.26
C GLU A 82 -0.32 -4.97 4.03
N THR A 83 0.02 -3.67 4.09
CA THR A 83 -0.93 -2.59 3.75
C THR A 83 -1.33 -2.67 2.28
N ALA A 84 -0.38 -2.92 1.38
CA ALA A 84 -0.65 -3.05 -0.06
C ALA A 84 -1.54 -4.27 -0.34
N ALA A 85 -1.19 -5.45 0.21
CA ALA A 85 -1.98 -6.67 0.07
C ALA A 85 -3.41 -6.48 0.60
N SER A 86 -3.56 -5.91 1.80
CA SER A 86 -4.88 -5.64 2.39
C SER A 86 -5.70 -4.65 1.55
N ALA A 87 -5.07 -3.63 0.96
CA ALA A 87 -5.76 -2.70 0.08
C ALA A 87 -6.25 -3.39 -1.19
N PHE A 88 -5.43 -4.26 -1.79
CA PHE A 88 -5.76 -4.98 -3.02
C PHE A 88 -6.94 -5.93 -2.82
N GLU A 89 -6.95 -6.71 -1.73
CA GLU A 89 -8.09 -7.57 -1.36
C GLU A 89 -9.39 -6.77 -1.21
N MET A 90 -9.31 -5.55 -0.64
CA MET A 90 -10.49 -4.68 -0.51
C MET A 90 -10.96 -4.13 -1.86
N PHE A 91 -10.05 -3.80 -2.76
CA PHE A 91 -10.39 -3.37 -4.12
C PHE A 91 -11.02 -4.50 -4.94
N GLU A 92 -10.49 -5.72 -4.86
CA GLU A 92 -11.10 -6.91 -5.47
C GLU A 92 -12.52 -7.18 -4.93
N ALA A 93 -12.74 -6.93 -3.64
CA ALA A 93 -14.07 -6.99 -3.03
C ALA A 93 -15.00 -5.83 -3.41
N GLY A 94 -14.57 -4.93 -4.33
CA GLY A 94 -15.35 -3.81 -4.84
C GLY A 94 -15.51 -2.65 -3.86
N ARG A 95 -14.65 -2.55 -2.83
CA ARG A 95 -14.70 -1.45 -1.85
C ARG A 95 -14.21 -0.15 -2.46
N SER A 96 -14.85 0.94 -2.05
CA SER A 96 -14.45 2.28 -2.47
C SER A 96 -13.16 2.73 -1.76
N ILE A 97 -12.37 3.61 -2.40
CA ILE A 97 -11.16 4.23 -1.82
C ILE A 97 -11.45 4.80 -0.42
N ARG A 98 -12.61 5.43 -0.23
CA ARG A 98 -13.04 5.98 1.07
C ARG A 98 -13.12 4.91 2.16
N GLU A 99 -13.72 3.75 1.89
CA GLU A 99 -13.82 2.66 2.86
C GLU A 99 -12.44 2.09 3.21
N VAL A 100 -11.56 1.97 2.21
CA VAL A 100 -10.19 1.49 2.38
C VAL A 100 -9.37 2.45 3.25
N VAL A 101 -9.47 3.76 3.03
CA VAL A 101 -8.84 4.79 3.86
C VAL A 101 -9.30 4.70 5.32
N ILE A 102 -10.61 4.54 5.55
CA ILE A 102 -11.17 4.41 6.91
C ILE A 102 -10.64 3.14 7.59
N LYS A 103 -10.58 2.03 6.86
CA LYS A 103 -10.17 0.73 7.40
C LYS A 103 -8.68 0.69 7.72
N LEU A 104 -7.83 1.09 6.77
CA LEU A 104 -6.37 1.00 6.87
C LEU A 104 -5.75 2.18 7.62
N ARG A 105 -6.53 3.27 7.84
CA ARG A 105 -6.07 4.51 8.51
C ARG A 105 -4.80 5.09 7.88
N LYS A 106 -4.64 4.92 6.57
CA LYS A 106 -3.55 5.52 5.79
C LYS A 106 -4.05 6.78 5.09
N ALA A 107 -3.13 7.64 4.68
CA ALA A 107 -3.45 8.86 3.96
C ALA A 107 -4.10 8.53 2.60
N PRO A 108 -5.10 9.32 2.14
CA PRO A 108 -5.81 9.04 0.90
C PRO A 108 -4.89 8.96 -0.32
N GLU A 109 -3.86 9.80 -0.39
CA GLU A 109 -2.89 9.83 -1.49
C GLU A 109 -2.14 8.50 -1.62
N ARG A 110 -1.86 7.84 -0.49
CA ARG A 110 -1.21 6.51 -0.48
C ARG A 110 -2.15 5.42 -0.99
N ILE A 111 -3.44 5.50 -0.64
CA ILE A 111 -4.44 4.53 -1.09
C ILE A 111 -4.73 4.70 -2.59
N GLU A 112 -4.76 5.94 -3.09
CA GLU A 112 -4.88 6.24 -4.52
C GLU A 112 -3.73 5.63 -5.32
N ALA A 113 -2.48 5.83 -4.86
CA ALA A 113 -1.31 5.20 -5.50
C ALA A 113 -1.39 3.66 -5.51
N LEU A 114 -1.88 3.04 -4.43
CA LEU A 114 -2.10 1.60 -4.37
C LEU A 114 -3.22 1.15 -5.32
N HIS A 115 -4.28 1.94 -5.47
CA HIS A 115 -5.37 1.65 -6.40
C HIS A 115 -4.88 1.69 -7.86
N GLU A 116 -4.07 2.68 -8.23
CA GLU A 116 -3.44 2.74 -9.56
C GLU A 116 -2.51 1.55 -9.81
N GLN A 117 -1.72 1.16 -8.80
CA GLN A 117 -0.85 -0.01 -8.88
C GLN A 117 -1.68 -1.29 -9.06
N TRP A 118 -2.77 -1.45 -8.32
CA TRP A 118 -3.68 -2.58 -8.43
C TRP A 118 -4.30 -2.67 -9.84
N LEU A 119 -4.78 -1.55 -10.39
CA LEU A 119 -5.27 -1.48 -11.78
C LEU A 119 -4.18 -1.90 -12.78
N SER A 120 -2.95 -1.43 -12.59
CA SER A 120 -1.80 -1.75 -13.46
C SER A 120 -1.38 -3.22 -13.39
N CYS A 121 -1.58 -3.87 -12.24
CA CYS A 121 -1.27 -5.29 -12.03
C CYS A 121 -2.35 -6.26 -12.54
N GLY A 122 -3.38 -5.75 -13.23
CA GLY A 122 -4.48 -6.58 -13.76
C GLY A 122 -5.68 -6.68 -12.84
N GLY A 123 -5.75 -5.91 -11.75
CA GLY A 123 -6.96 -5.73 -10.95
C GLY A 123 -8.13 -5.14 -11.76
N SER A 124 -7.83 -4.55 -12.92
CA SER A 124 -8.81 -4.14 -13.93
C SER A 124 -9.32 -5.29 -14.80
N GLU A 125 -9.19 -6.56 -14.42
CA GLU A 125 -9.97 -7.63 -15.04
C GLU A 125 -11.45 -7.35 -14.75
N LEU A 126 -12.03 -6.48 -15.59
CA LEU A 126 -13.26 -5.70 -15.47
C LEU A 126 -14.29 -6.35 -14.54
N VAL A 127 -14.20 -6.03 -13.25
CA VAL A 127 -15.26 -6.40 -12.29
C VAL A 127 -16.43 -5.45 -12.55
N LEU A 128 -17.31 -5.87 -13.46
CA LEU A 128 -18.59 -5.21 -13.67
C LEU A 128 -19.38 -5.29 -12.35
N ASN A 129 -19.60 -4.13 -11.72
CA ASN A 129 -20.49 -4.03 -10.56
C ASN A 129 -21.83 -4.68 -10.90
N ALA A 130 -22.46 -5.38 -9.94
CA ALA A 130 -23.75 -6.05 -10.10
C ALA A 130 -24.83 -5.17 -10.75
N VAL A 131 -24.84 -3.87 -10.43
CA VAL A 131 -25.76 -2.90 -11.09
C VAL A 131 -25.43 -2.79 -12.57
N ALA A 132 -24.18 -2.50 -12.93
CA ALA A 132 -23.74 -2.43 -14.33
C ALA A 132 -23.97 -3.77 -15.06
N ARG A 133 -23.75 -4.91 -14.39
CA ARG A 133 -24.00 -6.25 -14.94
C ARG A 133 -25.48 -6.44 -15.27
N ARG A 134 -26.40 -6.00 -14.41
CA ARG A 134 -27.84 -6.10 -14.65
C ARG A 134 -28.28 -5.21 -15.81
N GLU A 135 -27.90 -3.93 -15.80
CA GLU A 135 -28.27 -2.99 -16.85
C GLU A 135 -27.70 -3.42 -18.22
N LEU A 136 -26.47 -3.94 -18.24
CA LEU A 136 -25.90 -4.51 -19.47
C LEU A 136 -26.62 -5.79 -19.89
N ALA A 137 -27.02 -6.65 -18.95
CA ALA A 137 -27.75 -7.86 -19.30
C ALA A 137 -29.12 -7.59 -19.93
N ASP A 138 -29.78 -6.49 -19.56
CA ASP A 138 -31.02 -6.05 -20.21
C ASP A 138 -30.81 -5.61 -21.66
N LEU A 139 -29.62 -5.08 -21.98
CA LEU A 139 -29.26 -4.63 -23.33
C LEU A 139 -28.71 -5.74 -24.22
N VAL A 140 -27.74 -6.53 -23.73
CA VAL A 140 -26.99 -7.53 -24.51
C VAL A 140 -27.42 -8.98 -24.26
N GLY A 141 -28.39 -9.20 -23.36
CA GLY A 141 -28.73 -10.51 -22.81
C GLY A 141 -27.77 -10.95 -21.70
N SER A 142 -28.07 -12.06 -21.02
CA SER A 142 -27.20 -12.57 -19.95
C SER A 142 -25.82 -12.96 -20.51
N PHE A 143 -24.76 -12.64 -19.77
CA PHE A 143 -23.40 -13.01 -20.12
C PHE A 143 -22.65 -13.56 -18.90
N ASP A 144 -21.73 -14.48 -19.14
CA ASP A 144 -21.00 -15.16 -18.07
C ASP A 144 -19.76 -14.36 -17.62
N GLY A 145 -19.19 -13.55 -18.52
CA GLY A 145 -18.02 -12.72 -18.22
C GLY A 145 -17.79 -11.62 -19.25
N VAL A 146 -16.70 -10.87 -19.05
CA VAL A 146 -16.38 -9.68 -19.86
C VAL A 146 -16.11 -10.05 -21.32
N ALA A 147 -15.42 -11.17 -21.57
CA ALA A 147 -15.15 -11.63 -22.93
C ALA A 147 -16.45 -11.95 -23.71
N ASP A 148 -17.41 -12.63 -23.07
CA ASP A 148 -18.73 -12.93 -23.63
C ASP A 148 -19.54 -11.64 -23.85
N LEU A 149 -19.49 -10.69 -22.91
CA LEU A 149 -20.08 -9.36 -23.09
C LEU A 149 -19.52 -8.65 -24.33
N VAL A 150 -18.19 -8.61 -24.49
CA VAL A 150 -17.55 -7.96 -25.64
C VAL A 150 -17.96 -8.63 -26.95
N GLN A 151 -17.98 -9.96 -26.99
CA GLN A 151 -18.44 -10.73 -28.14
C GLN A 151 -19.88 -10.37 -28.52
N ARG A 152 -20.79 -10.33 -27.54
CA ARG A 152 -22.21 -9.98 -27.75
C ARG A 152 -22.42 -8.55 -28.23
N VAL A 153 -21.66 -7.60 -27.67
CA VAL A 153 -21.69 -6.21 -28.13
C VAL A 153 -21.22 -6.11 -29.59
N ALA A 154 -20.16 -6.84 -29.96
CA ALA A 154 -19.68 -6.88 -31.33
C ALA A 154 -20.71 -7.48 -32.31
N GLU A 155 -21.39 -8.57 -31.93
CA GLU A 155 -22.48 -9.13 -32.73
C GLU A 155 -23.65 -8.16 -32.91
N MET A 156 -24.04 -7.45 -31.85
CA MET A 156 -25.11 -6.47 -31.90
C MET A 156 -24.76 -5.31 -32.83
N ALA A 157 -23.53 -4.80 -32.75
CA ALA A 157 -23.04 -3.77 -33.64
C ALA A 157 -23.06 -4.22 -35.11
N ASN A 158 -22.64 -5.46 -35.40
CA ASN A 158 -22.69 -6.02 -36.75
C ASN A 158 -24.13 -6.15 -37.28
N ARG A 159 -25.08 -6.62 -36.47
CA ARG A 159 -26.49 -6.71 -36.88
C ARG A 159 -27.09 -5.34 -37.20
N LEU A 160 -26.79 -4.33 -36.39
CA LEU A 160 -27.26 -2.96 -36.64
C LEU A 160 -26.66 -2.39 -37.94
N ALA A 161 -25.38 -2.65 -38.21
CA ALA A 161 -24.74 -2.25 -39.46
C ALA A 161 -25.38 -2.94 -40.68
N GLU A 162 -25.69 -4.24 -40.58
CA GLU A 162 -26.39 -4.97 -41.66
C GLU A 162 -27.79 -4.43 -41.91
N MET A 163 -28.55 -4.13 -40.85
CA MET A 163 -29.90 -3.54 -40.97
C MET A 163 -29.85 -2.17 -41.65
N ALA A 164 -28.89 -1.31 -41.27
CA ALA A 164 -28.71 0.00 -41.89
C ALA A 164 -28.39 -0.12 -43.39
N ASN A 165 -27.50 -1.04 -43.77
CA ASN A 165 -27.15 -1.28 -45.17
C ASN A 165 -28.35 -1.78 -45.99
N ARG A 166 -29.17 -2.68 -45.45
CA ARG A 166 -30.37 -3.18 -46.14
C ARG A 166 -31.38 -2.06 -46.38
N SER A 167 -31.63 -1.21 -45.39
CA SER A 167 -32.53 -0.06 -45.53
C SER A 167 -32.06 0.92 -46.61
N ALA A 168 -30.76 1.23 -46.67
CA ALA A 168 -30.20 2.10 -47.70
C ALA A 168 -30.33 1.53 -49.12
N THR A 169 -30.13 0.22 -49.29
CA THR A 169 -30.31 -0.44 -50.59
C THR A 169 -31.78 -0.53 -51.02
N ALA A 170 -32.71 -0.70 -50.08
CA ALA A 170 -34.14 -0.73 -50.37
C ALA A 170 -34.66 0.63 -50.84
N GLU A 171 -34.17 1.73 -50.25
CA GLU A 171 -34.50 3.10 -50.68
C GLU A 171 -33.92 3.44 -52.07
N ALA A 172 -32.71 2.98 -52.38
CA ALA A 172 -32.10 3.19 -53.70
C ALA A 172 -32.86 2.47 -54.82
N SER A 173 -33.44 1.29 -54.54
CA SER A 173 -34.22 0.52 -55.51
C SER A 173 -35.64 1.06 -55.75
N ASN A 174 -36.15 1.94 -54.87
CA ASN A 174 -37.52 2.44 -54.94
C ASN A 174 -37.65 3.85 -55.56
N LYS A 175 -36.58 4.39 -56.18
CA LYS A 175 -36.69 5.61 -56.99
C LYS A 175 -37.32 5.25 -58.35
N PRO A 176 -38.56 5.68 -58.62
CA PRO A 176 -39.21 5.39 -59.90
C PRO A 176 -38.47 6.13 -61.00
N SER A 177 -38.18 5.41 -62.08
CA SER A 177 -37.65 5.98 -63.32
C SER A 177 -38.69 6.93 -63.91
N GLU A 178 -38.67 8.19 -63.50
CA GLU A 178 -39.42 9.26 -64.16
C GLU A 178 -38.90 9.38 -65.60
N ARG A 179 -39.77 8.98 -66.54
CA ARG A 179 -39.68 9.26 -67.97
C ARG A 179 -40.74 10.30 -68.31
#